data_AF-A0A509MEH0-F1
#
_entry.id   AF-A0A509MEH0-F1
#
_cell.length_a   1.000
_cell.length_b   1.000
_cell.length_c   1.000
_cell.angle_alpha   90.00
_cell.angle_beta   90.00
_cell.angle_gamma   90.00
#
_symmetry.space_group_name_H-M   'P 1'
#
loop_
_entity.id
_entity.type
_entity.pdbx_description
1 polymer ?
#
loop_
_entity_poly.entity_id
_entity_poly.type
_entity_poly.pdbx_seq_one_letter_code
_entity_poly.pdbx_strand_id
1 'polypeptide(L)'
;MTSAERREQLIVVARSLFAERGFDGTSVEEVAARAQVSKPVVYEHFGGKEGLYTVVVDREVTTLDNAIMAAIAVPATSYREVIERGTLALLDYIDASPDGFRIISRDSPVGSASGSFASILNEALHERGCSAGLNPPASSSDRAM
;
A
#
# COMPACT_ATOMS: atom_id res chain seq x y z
N MET A 1 16.50 20.80 -14.81
CA MET A 1 15.64 19.75 -14.27
C MET A 1 15.17 18.88 -15.43
N THR A 2 15.32 17.56 -15.30
CA THR A 2 15.06 16.56 -16.34
C THR A 2 13.56 16.22 -16.43
N SER A 3 13.17 15.56 -17.52
CA SER A 3 11.81 15.03 -17.69
C SER A 3 11.42 14.06 -16.56
N ALA A 4 12.35 13.25 -16.07
CA ALA A 4 12.13 12.33 -14.95
C ALA A 4 11.91 13.06 -13.62
N GLU A 5 12.74 14.06 -13.31
CA GLU A 5 12.57 14.91 -12.11
C GLU A 5 11.24 15.68 -12.16
N ARG A 6 10.80 16.11 -13.34
CA ARG A 6 9.51 16.77 -13.55
C ARG A 6 8.34 15.83 -13.28
N ARG A 7 8.42 14.62 -13.81
CA ARG A 7 7.43 13.56 -13.58
C ARG A 7 7.32 13.24 -12.09
N GLU A 8 8.45 13.14 -11.40
CA GLU A 8 8.48 12.89 -9.96
C GLU A 8 7.86 14.04 -9.15
N GLN A 9 8.19 15.29 -9.49
CA GLN A 9 7.58 16.47 -8.88
C GLN A 9 6.05 16.45 -9.00
N LEU A 10 5.54 16.09 -10.18
CA LEU A 10 4.11 16.01 -10.43
C LEU A 10 3.43 14.92 -9.58
N ILE A 11 4.07 13.77 -9.41
CA ILE A 11 3.55 12.68 -8.56
C ILE A 11 3.47 13.13 -7.09
N VAL A 12 4.50 13.79 -6.57
CA VAL A 12 4.53 14.29 -5.18
C VAL A 12 3.43 15.33 -4.93
N VAL A 13 3.27 16.28 -5.86
CA VAL A 13 2.22 17.31 -5.77
C VAL A 13 0.84 16.69 -5.85
N ALA A 14 0.63 15.78 -6.82
CA ALA A 14 -0.63 15.11 -7.03
C ALA A 14 -1.04 14.26 -5.82
N ARG A 15 -0.10 13.51 -5.23
CA ARG A 15 -0.33 12.74 -4.01
C ARG A 15 -0.91 13.60 -2.90
N SER A 16 -0.29 14.74 -2.61
CA SER A 16 -0.77 15.64 -1.55
C SER A 16 -2.19 16.12 -1.83
N LEU A 17 -2.49 16.53 -3.07
CA LEU A 17 -3.81 17.01 -3.47
C LEU A 17 -4.88 15.91 -3.40
N PHE A 18 -4.57 14.71 -3.90
CA PHE A 18 -5.47 13.57 -3.84
C PHE A 18 -5.74 13.12 -2.40
N ALA A 19 -4.74 13.15 -1.51
CA ALA A 19 -4.93 12.85 -0.10
C ALA A 19 -5.85 13.87 0.59
N GLU A 20 -5.66 15.16 0.31
CA GLU A 20 -6.46 16.24 0.89
C GLU A 20 -7.92 16.24 0.38
N ARG A 21 -8.11 16.07 -0.93
CA ARG A 21 -9.40 16.36 -1.59
C ARG A 21 -10.08 15.17 -2.24
N GLY A 22 -9.36 14.06 -2.39
CA GLY A 22 -9.82 12.90 -3.13
C GLY A 22 -9.71 13.10 -4.64
N PHE A 23 -10.05 12.04 -5.39
CA PHE A 23 -10.00 12.04 -6.85
C PHE A 23 -10.92 13.09 -7.48
N ASP A 24 -12.18 13.18 -7.03
CA ASP A 24 -13.17 14.11 -7.59
C ASP A 24 -12.88 15.56 -7.23
N GLY A 25 -12.33 15.80 -6.04
CA GLY A 25 -11.97 17.15 -5.55
C GLY A 25 -10.65 17.70 -6.09
N THR A 26 -9.96 16.96 -6.97
CA THR A 26 -8.67 17.35 -7.55
C THR A 26 -8.80 17.54 -9.06
N SER A 27 -8.14 18.57 -9.60
CA SER A 27 -8.11 18.86 -11.05
C SER A 27 -6.68 18.89 -11.60
N VAL A 28 -6.52 18.64 -12.90
CA VAL A 28 -5.21 18.73 -13.60
C VAL A 28 -4.68 20.16 -13.56
N GLU A 29 -5.57 21.14 -13.64
CA GLU A 29 -5.35 22.57 -13.45
C GLU A 29 -4.60 22.87 -12.16
N GLU A 30 -5.11 22.35 -11.04
CA GLU A 30 -4.55 22.59 -9.72
C GLU A 30 -3.21 21.89 -9.52
N VAL A 31 -3.07 20.65 -10.01
CA VAL A 31 -1.78 19.95 -10.00
C VAL A 31 -0.75 20.74 -10.79
N ALA A 32 -1.09 21.19 -12.01
CA ALA A 32 -0.19 21.96 -12.86
C ALA A 32 0.22 23.29 -12.20
N ALA A 33 -0.76 24.02 -11.64
CA ALA A 33 -0.52 25.27 -10.94
C ALA A 33 0.40 25.08 -9.72
N ARG A 34 0.14 24.06 -8.89
CA ARG A 34 0.92 23.80 -7.67
C ARG A 34 2.32 23.25 -7.98
N ALA A 35 2.49 22.52 -9.08
CA ALA A 35 3.79 22.10 -9.58
C ALA A 35 4.53 23.19 -10.40
N GLN A 36 3.90 24.34 -10.64
CA GLN A 36 4.42 25.44 -11.45
C GLN A 36 4.77 25.00 -12.89
N VAL A 37 3.86 24.25 -13.50
CA VAL A 37 3.97 23.77 -14.89
C VAL A 37 2.73 24.14 -15.69
N SER A 38 2.81 24.04 -17.01
CA SER A 38 1.63 24.20 -17.86
C SER A 38 0.80 22.91 -17.88
N LYS A 39 -0.53 23.01 -18.09
CA LYS A 39 -1.41 21.84 -18.19
C LYS A 39 -0.95 20.80 -19.21
N PRO A 40 -0.48 21.16 -20.43
CA PRO A 40 -0.04 20.18 -21.41
C PRO A 40 1.06 19.24 -20.88
N VAL A 41 1.93 19.71 -19.98
CA VAL A 41 2.99 18.88 -19.37
C VAL A 41 2.39 17.74 -18.55
N VAL A 42 1.30 17.98 -17.82
CA VAL A 42 0.63 16.91 -17.05
C VAL A 42 0.00 15.89 -17.98
N TYR A 43 -0.65 16.34 -19.06
CA TYR A 43 -1.22 15.45 -20.07
C TYR A 43 -0.14 14.64 -20.81
N GLU A 44 1.01 15.23 -21.12
CA GLU A 44 2.13 14.55 -21.77
C GLU A 44 2.68 13.41 -20.90
N HIS A 45 2.83 13.63 -19.59
CA HIS A 45 3.40 12.63 -18.69
C HIS A 45 2.42 11.53 -18.26
N PHE A 46 1.13 11.84 -18.17
CA PHE A 46 0.16 10.99 -17.48
C PHE A 46 -1.15 10.75 -18.24
N GLY A 47 -1.37 11.41 -19.39
CA GLY A 47 -2.62 11.29 -20.14
C GLY A 47 -3.84 11.96 -19.48
N GLY A 48 -3.66 12.63 -18.33
CA GLY A 48 -4.72 13.35 -17.62
C GLY A 48 -4.81 12.99 -16.14
N LYS A 49 -5.96 13.29 -15.53
CA LYS A 49 -6.19 13.06 -14.08
C LYS A 49 -6.16 11.59 -13.71
N GLU A 50 -6.83 10.74 -14.49
CA GLU A 50 -6.93 9.30 -14.25
C GLU A 50 -5.57 8.63 -14.26
N GLY A 51 -4.77 8.82 -15.33
CA GLY A 51 -3.44 8.21 -15.39
C GLY A 51 -2.49 8.75 -14.33
N LEU A 52 -2.60 10.03 -13.96
CA LEU A 52 -1.83 10.59 -12.84
C LEU A 52 -2.25 9.94 -11.51
N TYR A 53 -3.55 9.76 -11.29
CA TYR A 53 -4.07 9.09 -10.11
C TYR A 53 -3.61 7.65 -10.01
N THR A 54 -3.73 6.87 -11.09
CA THR A 54 -3.25 5.49 -11.17
C THR A 54 -1.78 5.39 -10.80
N VAL A 55 -0.92 6.26 -11.36
CA VAL A 55 0.52 6.26 -11.03
C VAL A 55 0.77 6.54 -9.54
N VAL A 56 0.00 7.46 -8.93
CA VAL A 56 0.12 7.75 -7.50
C VAL A 56 -0.32 6.56 -6.66
N VAL A 57 -1.48 5.96 -6.95
CA VAL A 57 -2.01 4.80 -6.23
C VAL A 57 -1.06 3.61 -6.35
N ASP A 58 -0.64 3.26 -7.57
CA ASP A 58 0.26 2.13 -7.82
C ASP A 58 1.57 2.26 -7.05
N ARG A 59 2.11 3.48 -6.95
CA ARG A 59 3.33 3.74 -6.17
C ARG A 59 3.12 3.50 -4.69
N GLU A 60 2.03 4.00 -4.12
CA GLU A 60 1.75 3.87 -2.69
C GLU A 60 1.41 2.41 -2.33
N VAL A 61 0.65 1.71 -3.17
CA VAL A 61 0.38 0.27 -3.06
C VAL A 61 1.69 -0.53 -3.12
N THR A 62 2.53 -0.27 -4.12
CA THR A 62 3.83 -0.95 -4.27
C THR A 62 4.75 -0.67 -3.08
N THR A 63 4.70 0.53 -2.51
CA THR A 63 5.51 0.89 -1.34
C THR A 63 5.07 0.11 -0.10
N LEU A 64 3.76 0.05 0.16
CA LEU A 64 3.20 -0.72 1.29
C LEU A 64 3.44 -2.22 1.11
N ASP A 65 3.19 -2.76 -0.09
CA ASP A 65 3.41 -4.17 -0.40
C ASP A 65 4.86 -4.59 -0.16
N ASN A 66 5.82 -3.83 -0.69
CA ASN A 66 7.24 -4.09 -0.45
C ASN A 66 7.61 -4.04 1.04
N ALA A 67 7.05 -3.10 1.80
CA ALA A 67 7.32 -3.00 3.24
C ALA A 67 6.80 -4.22 4.00
N ILE A 68 5.57 -4.65 3.73
CA ILE A 68 4.97 -5.85 4.34
C ILE A 68 5.74 -7.09 3.92
N MET A 69 6.01 -7.26 2.63
CA MET A 69 6.70 -8.43 2.08
C MET A 69 8.12 -8.54 2.64
N ALA A 70 8.85 -7.43 2.77
CA ALA A 70 10.16 -7.41 3.42
C ALA A 70 10.08 -7.84 4.89
N ALA A 71 9.08 -7.37 5.64
CA ALA A 71 8.91 -7.70 7.06
C ALA A 71 8.58 -9.19 7.29
N ILE A 72 7.80 -9.82 6.40
CA ILE A 72 7.39 -11.23 6.52
C ILE A 72 8.30 -12.21 5.75
N ALA A 73 9.26 -11.72 4.98
CA ALA A 73 10.27 -12.54 4.31
C ALA A 73 11.25 -13.18 5.30
N VAL A 74 11.45 -12.56 6.47
CA VAL A 74 12.30 -13.10 7.53
C VAL A 74 11.66 -14.37 8.10
N PRO A 75 12.40 -15.49 8.23
CA PRO A 75 11.88 -16.70 8.86
C PRO A 75 11.25 -16.41 10.23
N ALA A 76 10.14 -17.08 10.51
CA ALA A 76 9.38 -16.93 11.73
C ALA A 76 9.08 -18.31 12.33
N THR A 77 8.98 -18.35 13.64
CA THR A 77 8.72 -19.59 14.40
C THR A 77 7.24 -19.81 14.69
N SER A 78 6.41 -18.78 14.45
CA SER A 78 4.96 -18.83 14.64
C SER A 78 4.22 -17.86 13.71
N TYR A 79 2.93 -18.13 13.44
CA TYR A 79 2.06 -17.20 12.72
C TYR A 79 1.88 -15.85 13.42
N ARG A 80 1.87 -15.87 14.75
CA ARG A 80 1.82 -14.66 15.58
C ARG A 80 2.94 -13.71 15.19
N GLU A 81 4.16 -14.22 15.09
CA GLU A 81 5.35 -13.43 14.74
C GLU A 81 5.26 -12.84 13.33
N VAL A 82 4.72 -13.59 12.37
CA VAL A 82 4.47 -13.07 11.00
C VAL A 82 3.45 -11.93 11.02
N ILE A 83 2.33 -12.11 11.72
CA ILE A 83 1.27 -11.09 11.82
C ILE A 83 1.78 -9.85 12.55
N GLU A 84 2.54 -10.01 13.64
CA GLU A 84 3.14 -8.90 14.39
C GLU A 84 4.06 -8.08 13.50
N ARG A 85 4.95 -8.72 12.73
CA ARG A 85 5.84 -8.02 11.79
C ARG A 85 5.09 -7.33 10.66
N GLY A 86 4.11 -8.00 10.05
CA GLY A 86 3.28 -7.38 9.01
C GLY A 86 2.48 -6.19 9.53
N THR A 87 1.96 -6.28 10.76
CA THR A 87 1.24 -5.19 11.43
C THR A 87 2.16 -4.02 11.72
N LEU A 88 3.35 -4.28 12.25
CA LEU A 88 4.35 -3.23 12.50
C LEU A 88 4.76 -2.53 11.20
N ALA A 89 5.00 -3.28 10.11
CA ALA A 89 5.32 -2.69 8.81
C ALA A 89 4.21 -1.79 8.26
N LEU A 90 2.94 -2.18 8.45
CA LEU A 90 1.81 -1.33 8.11
C LEU A 90 1.79 -0.04 8.95
N LEU A 91 2.00 -0.14 10.26
CA LEU A 91 2.03 1.03 11.15
C LEU A 91 3.18 1.97 10.79
N ASP A 92 4.37 1.42 10.53
CA ASP A 92 5.53 2.17 10.07
C ASP A 92 5.24 2.90 8.74
N TYR A 93 4.54 2.25 7.81
CA TYR A 93 4.11 2.90 6.56
C TYR A 93 3.09 4.02 6.81
N ILE A 94 2.10 3.81 7.70
CA ILE A 94 1.11 4.84 8.06
C ILE A 94 1.80 6.09 8.61
N ASP A 95 2.79 5.90 9.48
CA ASP A 95 3.56 7.00 10.07
C ASP A 95 4.45 7.70 9.04
N ALA A 96 5.08 6.94 8.13
CA ALA A 96 5.98 7.49 7.12
C ALA A 96 5.28 8.12 5.92
N SER A 97 4.10 7.63 5.52
CA SER A 97 3.32 8.11 4.36
C SER A 97 1.82 8.28 4.68
N PRO A 98 1.42 9.23 5.56
CA PRO A 98 0.02 9.44 5.91
C PRO A 98 -0.87 9.78 4.70
N ASP A 99 -0.34 10.52 3.73
CA ASP A 99 -1.06 10.86 2.49
C ASP A 99 -1.26 9.64 1.60
N GLY A 100 -0.23 8.80 1.47
CA GLY A 100 -0.34 7.54 0.75
C GLY A 100 -1.39 6.63 1.37
N PHE A 101 -1.35 6.49 2.69
CA PHE A 101 -2.37 5.72 3.43
C PHE A 101 -3.78 6.28 3.24
N ARG A 102 -3.98 7.60 3.26
CA ARG A 102 -5.29 8.23 2.99
C ARG A 102 -5.80 7.90 1.59
N ILE A 103 -4.94 7.94 0.58
CA ILE A 103 -5.31 7.64 -0.81
C ILE A 103 -5.76 6.18 -0.93
N ILE A 104 -4.92 5.23 -0.50
CA ILE A 104 -5.22 3.80 -0.63
C ILE A 104 -6.40 3.36 0.25
N SER A 105 -6.64 4.03 1.38
CA SER A 105 -7.75 3.70 2.30
C SER A 105 -9.10 4.24 1.82
N ARG A 106 -9.09 5.38 1.12
CA ARG A 106 -10.32 6.05 0.66
C ARG A 106 -10.96 5.31 -0.50
N ASP A 107 -10.13 4.75 -1.39
CA ASP A 107 -10.57 4.05 -2.59
C ASP A 107 -10.36 2.53 -2.50
N SER A 108 -9.90 2.01 -1.35
CA SER A 108 -10.02 0.57 -1.07
C SER A 108 -11.50 0.23 -1.05
N PRO A 109 -12.03 -0.56 -2.01
CA PRO A 109 -13.33 -1.14 -1.83
C PRO A 109 -13.18 -2.09 -0.64
N VAL A 110 -13.64 -1.67 0.53
CA VAL A 110 -13.89 -2.57 1.64
C VAL A 110 -15.02 -3.50 1.17
N GLY A 111 -14.65 -4.55 0.43
CA GLY A 111 -15.59 -5.49 -0.18
C GLY A 111 -15.31 -6.00 -1.60
N SER A 112 -14.37 -5.45 -2.39
CA SER A 112 -14.08 -6.01 -3.73
C SER A 112 -12.86 -6.93 -3.71
N ALA A 113 -13.06 -8.15 -4.17
CA ALA A 113 -12.28 -9.35 -3.89
C ALA A 113 -10.93 -9.50 -4.63
N SER A 114 -10.21 -8.42 -4.91
CA SER A 114 -8.82 -8.51 -5.38
C SER A 114 -8.10 -7.17 -5.15
N GLY A 115 -7.09 -7.16 -4.28
CA GLY A 115 -6.24 -5.98 -3.99
C GLY A 115 -6.55 -5.20 -2.72
N SER A 116 -7.50 -5.64 -1.89
CA SER A 116 -7.71 -5.06 -0.54
C SER A 116 -6.64 -5.56 0.45
N PHE A 117 -6.33 -4.79 1.48
CA PHE A 117 -5.53 -5.25 2.63
C PHE A 117 -6.02 -6.62 3.17
N ALA A 118 -7.34 -6.82 3.18
CA ALA A 118 -7.94 -8.10 3.56
C ALA A 118 -7.61 -9.23 2.59
N SER A 119 -7.47 -8.98 1.28
CA SER A 119 -7.07 -10.01 0.32
C SER A 119 -5.57 -10.31 0.39
N ILE A 120 -4.71 -9.30 0.60
CA ILE A 120 -3.26 -9.52 0.77
C ILE A 120 -2.99 -10.38 2.01
N LEU A 121 -3.69 -10.10 3.12
CA LEU A 121 -3.63 -10.95 4.30
C LEU A 121 -4.16 -12.36 4.03
N ASN A 122 -5.28 -12.50 3.31
CA ASN A 122 -5.88 -13.80 3.05
C ASN A 122 -5.05 -14.65 2.06
N GLU A 123 -4.37 -14.02 1.10
CA GLU A 123 -3.52 -14.64 0.08
C GLU A 123 -2.14 -15.03 0.65
N ALA A 124 -1.53 -14.18 1.49
CA ALA A 124 -0.33 -14.54 2.25
C ALA A 124 -0.57 -15.73 3.20
N LEU A 125 -1.81 -15.89 3.68
CA LEU A 125 -2.22 -17.05 4.48
C LEU A 125 -2.49 -18.31 3.62
N HIS A 126 -2.86 -18.16 2.35
CA HIS A 126 -3.18 -19.29 1.45
C HIS A 126 -1.97 -19.81 0.67
N GLU A 127 -1.10 -18.95 0.13
CA GLU A 127 0.06 -19.37 -0.67
C GLU A 127 1.12 -20.10 0.16
N ARG A 128 1.21 -19.78 1.46
CA ARG A 128 2.07 -20.47 2.42
C ARG A 128 1.30 -21.46 3.26
N GLY A 129 0.60 -22.39 2.61
CA GLY A 129 0.21 -23.64 3.25
C GLY A 129 1.41 -24.28 3.94
N CYS A 130 1.63 -24.00 5.23
CA CYS A 130 1.04 -24.82 6.28
C CYS A 130 1.31 -26.32 6.13
N SER A 131 2.34 -26.73 5.40
CA SER A 131 2.67 -28.12 5.11
C SER A 131 3.88 -28.62 5.92
N ALA A 132 4.43 -27.81 6.82
CA ALA A 132 5.48 -28.25 7.74
C ALA A 132 4.97 -28.34 9.19
N GLY A 133 4.26 -29.43 9.49
CA GLY A 133 4.41 -30.17 10.75
C GLY A 133 4.43 -29.41 12.08
N LEU A 134 3.49 -28.51 12.33
CA LEU A 134 3.20 -28.05 13.69
C LEU A 134 2.30 -29.09 14.37
N ASN A 135 2.92 -30.11 14.98
CA ASN A 135 2.24 -30.92 15.98
C ASN A 135 1.83 -29.99 17.14
N PRO A 136 0.55 -29.95 17.56
CA PRO A 136 0.17 -29.26 18.78
C PRO A 136 0.88 -29.95 19.97
N PRO A 137 1.36 -29.19 20.97
CA PRO A 137 1.89 -29.81 22.17
C PRO A 137 0.79 -30.66 22.80
N ALA A 138 1.09 -31.94 23.04
CA ALA A 138 0.18 -32.86 23.71
C ALA A 138 -0.29 -32.22 25.03
N SER A 139 -1.61 -32.10 25.18
CA SER A 139 -2.23 -31.62 26.40
C SER A 139 -1.74 -32.47 27.58
N SER A 140 -1.10 -31.85 28.57
CA SER A 140 -0.60 -32.49 29.78
C SER A 140 -1.71 -32.88 30.77
N SER A 141 -2.83 -33.41 30.27
CA SER A 141 -3.98 -33.84 31.06
C SER A 141 -4.07 -35.36 31.17
N ASP A 142 -2.94 -36.04 31.39
CA ASP A 142 -2.95 -37.48 31.71
C ASP A 142 -1.85 -37.86 32.72
N ARG A 143 -1.81 -37.12 33.83
CA ARG A 143 -1.00 -37.48 35.00
C ARG A 143 -1.82 -37.28 36.28
N ALA A 144 -2.91 -38.02 36.38
CA ALA A 144 -3.61 -38.30 37.62
C ALA A 144 -4.48 -39.55 37.47
N MET A 145 -3.86 -40.72 37.64
CA MET A 145 -4.40 -41.87 38.38
C MET A 145 -3.31 -42.92 38.59
#